data_AF-Q3ISE4-F1
#
_entry.id   AF-Q3ISE4-F1
#
_cell.length_a   1.000
_cell.length_b   1.000
_cell.length_c   1.000
_cell.angle_alpha   90.00
_cell.angle_beta   90.00
_cell.angle_gamma   90.00
#
_symmetry.space_group_name_H-M   'P 1'
#
loop_
_entity.id
_entity.type
_entity.pdbx_description
1 polymer ?
#
loop_
_entity_poly.entity_id
_entity_poly.type
_entity_poly.pdbx_seq_one_letter_code
_entity_poly.pdbx_strand_id
1 'polypeptide(L)'
;MHVVRGALDSADADRQVVQRLAESVASTGVPALRVWQPPKHVAFGRRDSAADGYEHARLAARERGYTPIQRRAGGTAVAYAPGTVAFAYAVSTATGRGGIEDRYRTATERLLAALASVGAAVRRGEPSATFCPGTHSLRADGKVAGLAQRVKEETALVGGYVVGTDRASAAVADVLEPVYRALGTPFDPTTVGSVEAAGGPASAGQVADAIEASFVDERPAKYRSAQELLDRSP
;
A
#
# COMPACT_ATOMS: atom_id res chain seq x y z
N MET A 1 -12.40 -5.09 -16.41
CA MET A 1 -11.85 -5.36 -15.07
C MET A 1 -12.86 -4.99 -13.99
N HIS A 2 -12.69 -5.50 -12.77
CA HIS A 2 -13.47 -5.09 -11.60
C HIS A 2 -12.74 -4.00 -10.82
N VAL A 3 -13.46 -2.97 -10.40
CA VAL A 3 -12.90 -1.89 -9.57
C VAL A 3 -13.72 -1.80 -8.28
N VAL A 4 -13.03 -1.82 -7.14
CA VAL A 4 -13.63 -1.79 -5.82
C VAL A 4 -13.28 -0.46 -5.17
N ARG A 5 -14.31 0.30 -4.78
CA ARG A 5 -14.19 1.62 -4.15
C ARG A 5 -14.75 1.61 -2.74
N GLY A 6 -14.31 2.56 -1.93
CA GLY A 6 -14.77 2.74 -0.55
C GLY A 6 -13.75 2.29 0.48
N ALA A 7 -13.58 3.13 1.50
CA ALA A 7 -12.85 2.82 2.72
C ALA A 7 -13.76 2.08 3.70
N LEU A 8 -13.16 1.32 4.61
CA LEU A 8 -13.86 0.60 5.68
C LEU A 8 -13.27 1.00 7.03
N ASP A 9 -14.05 0.82 8.09
CA ASP A 9 -13.69 1.30 9.43
C ASP A 9 -12.55 0.50 10.09
N SER A 10 -12.15 -0.65 9.52
CA SER A 10 -11.06 -1.45 10.04
C SER A 10 -10.14 -2.01 8.96
N ALA A 11 -8.85 -2.09 9.30
CA ALA A 11 -7.83 -2.69 8.45
C ALA A 11 -8.09 -4.18 8.17
N ASP A 12 -8.78 -4.88 9.07
CA ASP A 12 -9.16 -6.28 8.87
C ASP A 12 -10.30 -6.44 7.87
N ALA A 13 -11.30 -5.55 7.90
CA ALA A 13 -12.33 -5.50 6.87
C ALA A 13 -11.70 -5.20 5.49
N ASP A 14 -10.73 -4.28 5.45
CA ASP A 14 -9.99 -4.00 4.21
C ASP A 14 -9.25 -5.21 3.65
N ARG A 15 -8.60 -5.99 4.53
CA ARG A 15 -7.91 -7.22 4.14
C ARG A 15 -8.87 -8.28 3.61
N GLN A 16 -10.05 -8.42 4.21
CA GLN A 16 -11.08 -9.34 3.73
C GLN A 16 -11.54 -8.97 2.31
N VAL A 17 -11.78 -7.69 2.04
CA VAL A 17 -12.13 -7.24 0.68
C VAL A 17 -11.01 -7.53 -0.32
N VAL A 18 -9.75 -7.27 0.03
CA VAL A 18 -8.61 -7.58 -0.84
C VAL A 18 -8.48 -9.09 -1.08
N GLN A 19 -8.76 -9.91 -0.07
CA GLN A 19 -8.77 -11.37 -0.22
C GLN A 19 -9.87 -11.83 -1.19
N ARG A 20 -11.11 -11.36 -1.02
CA ARG A 20 -12.24 -11.71 -1.89
C ARG A 20 -12.04 -11.22 -3.32
N LEU A 21 -11.41 -10.06 -3.48
CA LEU A 21 -10.98 -9.54 -4.77
C LEU A 21 -10.03 -10.53 -5.45
N ALA A 22 -9.00 -11.00 -4.75
CA ALA A 22 -8.04 -11.97 -5.30
C ALA A 22 -8.68 -13.35 -5.62
N GLU A 23 -9.64 -13.79 -4.81
CA GLU A 23 -10.42 -15.02 -5.04
C GLU A 23 -11.33 -14.89 -6.26
N SER A 24 -11.97 -13.73 -6.47
CA SER A 24 -12.76 -13.46 -7.68
C SER A 24 -11.90 -13.49 -8.95
N VAL A 25 -10.65 -13.03 -8.88
CA VAL A 25 -9.72 -13.10 -10.03
C VAL A 25 -9.30 -14.54 -10.29
N ALA A 26 -9.08 -15.34 -9.24
CA ALA A 26 -8.74 -16.76 -9.38
C ALA A 26 -9.85 -17.52 -10.12
N SER A 27 -11.11 -17.25 -9.80
CA SER A 27 -12.25 -17.98 -10.37
C SER A 27 -12.69 -17.49 -11.75
N THR A 28 -12.55 -16.19 -12.04
CA THR A 28 -13.07 -15.59 -13.28
C THR A 28 -12.01 -15.25 -14.32
N GLY A 29 -10.74 -15.18 -13.91
CA GLY A 29 -9.66 -14.65 -14.74
C GLY A 29 -9.73 -13.14 -15.00
N VAL A 30 -10.80 -12.45 -14.56
CA VAL A 30 -10.99 -11.01 -14.81
C VAL A 30 -10.14 -10.22 -13.81
N PRO A 31 -9.22 -9.33 -14.27
CA PRO A 31 -8.42 -8.50 -13.37
C PRO A 31 -9.28 -7.63 -12.47
N ALA A 32 -8.78 -7.36 -11.26
CA ALA A 32 -9.48 -6.52 -10.30
C ALA A 32 -8.54 -5.53 -9.60
N LEU A 33 -9.06 -4.36 -9.26
CA LEU A 33 -8.33 -3.27 -8.62
C LEU A 33 -9.13 -2.75 -7.42
N ARG A 34 -8.42 -2.40 -6.35
CA ARG A 34 -8.94 -1.57 -5.27
C ARG A 34 -7.93 -0.46 -5.00
N VAL A 35 -8.40 0.78 -4.87
CA VAL A 35 -7.60 1.93 -4.39
C VAL A 35 -8.39 2.59 -3.26
N TRP A 36 -7.76 2.82 -2.11
CA TRP A 36 -8.47 3.35 -0.94
C TRP A 36 -7.52 4.04 0.04
N GLN A 37 -8.10 4.81 0.97
CA GLN A 37 -7.41 5.37 2.12
C GLN A 37 -7.71 4.50 3.34
N PRO A 38 -6.74 3.71 3.85
CA PRO A 38 -6.99 2.80 4.97
C PRO A 38 -7.21 3.55 6.29
N PRO A 39 -7.92 2.96 7.28
CA PRO A 39 -8.03 3.53 8.61
C PRO A 39 -6.66 3.53 9.32
N LYS A 40 -6.54 4.32 10.38
CA LYS A 40 -5.26 4.55 11.09
C LYS A 40 -4.74 3.27 11.78
N HIS A 41 -3.63 2.69 11.30
CA HIS A 41 -3.03 1.48 11.87
C HIS A 41 -1.54 1.32 11.58
N VAL A 42 -0.83 0.47 12.35
CA VAL A 42 0.55 0.04 12.04
C VAL A 42 0.56 -1.45 11.73
N ALA A 43 1.03 -1.81 10.54
CA ALA A 43 1.09 -3.17 10.06
C ALA A 43 2.50 -3.75 10.20
N PHE A 44 2.68 -4.63 11.18
CA PHE A 44 3.93 -5.32 11.51
C PHE A 44 4.11 -6.56 10.66
N GLY A 45 5.27 -6.68 10.01
CA GLY A 45 5.66 -7.86 9.27
C GLY A 45 6.09 -9.01 10.18
N ARG A 46 6.36 -10.17 9.56
CA ARG A 46 6.74 -11.39 10.28
C ARG A 46 8.00 -11.23 11.13
N ARG A 47 9.02 -10.51 10.63
CA ARG A 47 10.27 -10.29 11.36
C ARG A 47 10.06 -9.37 12.56
N ASP A 48 9.30 -8.29 12.39
CA ASP A 48 8.97 -7.38 13.49
C ASP A 48 8.25 -8.13 14.61
N SER A 49 7.32 -9.02 14.24
CA SER A 49 6.49 -9.79 15.20
C SER A 49 7.27 -10.85 15.97
N ALA A 50 8.48 -11.18 15.51
CA ALA A 50 9.37 -12.15 16.14
C ALA A 50 10.53 -11.46 16.91
N ALA A 51 10.61 -10.14 16.90
CA ALA A 51 11.66 -9.39 17.59
C ALA A 51 11.33 -9.24 19.09
N ASP A 52 12.36 -9.25 19.94
CA ASP A 52 12.21 -9.10 21.40
C ASP A 52 11.48 -7.79 21.78
N GLY A 53 11.69 -6.73 21.01
CA GLY A 53 11.06 -5.43 21.20
C GLY A 53 9.63 -5.29 20.65
N TYR A 54 9.03 -6.36 20.12
CA TYR A 54 7.74 -6.30 19.42
C TYR A 54 6.60 -5.73 20.28
N GLU A 55 6.46 -6.16 21.53
CA GLU A 55 5.38 -5.66 22.39
C GLU A 55 5.57 -4.17 22.74
N HIS A 56 6.81 -3.71 22.93
CA HIS A 56 7.10 -2.28 23.09
C HIS A 56 6.78 -1.49 21.83
N ALA A 57 7.05 -2.05 20.65
CA ALA A 57 6.71 -1.43 19.38
C ALA A 57 5.18 -1.32 19.19
N ARG A 58 4.42 -2.34 19.58
CA ARG A 58 2.95 -2.29 19.58
C ARG A 58 2.42 -1.23 20.55
N LEU A 59 3.01 -1.13 21.74
CA LEU A 59 2.64 -0.11 22.72
C LEU A 59 2.89 1.30 22.16
N ALA A 60 4.07 1.55 21.60
CA ALA A 60 4.43 2.82 20.98
C ALA A 60 3.45 3.25 19.86
N ALA A 61 2.96 2.29 19.06
CA ALA A 61 1.93 2.53 18.06
C ALA A 61 0.59 2.92 18.71
N ARG A 62 0.16 2.21 19.77
CA ARG A 62 -1.10 2.48 20.48
C ARG A 62 -1.10 3.85 21.17
N GLU A 63 0.01 4.24 21.79
CA GLU A 63 0.17 5.55 22.43
C GLU A 63 -0.01 6.71 21.45
N ARG A 64 0.27 6.48 20.15
CA ARG A 64 0.02 7.44 19.06
C ARG A 64 -1.34 7.27 18.39
N GLY A 65 -2.21 6.43 18.96
CA GLY A 65 -3.56 6.17 18.46
C GLY A 65 -3.61 5.35 17.17
N TYR A 66 -2.63 4.48 16.93
CA TYR A 66 -2.66 3.52 15.84
C TYR A 66 -2.99 2.12 16.34
N THR A 67 -3.87 1.41 15.62
CA THR A 67 -4.13 -0.01 15.89
C THR A 67 -2.95 -0.85 15.39
N PRO A 68 -2.25 -1.62 16.26
CA PRO A 68 -1.18 -2.51 15.81
C PRO A 68 -1.76 -3.81 15.27
N ILE A 69 -1.42 -4.17 14.04
CA ILE A 69 -1.87 -5.40 13.39
C ILE A 69 -0.70 -6.18 12.80
N GLN A 70 -0.78 -7.50 12.79
CA GLN A 70 0.19 -8.33 12.08
C GLN A 70 -0.26 -8.53 10.63
N ARG A 71 0.69 -8.57 9.70
CA ARG A 71 0.44 -8.93 8.30
C ARG A 71 1.22 -10.18 7.93
N ARG A 72 0.61 -11.07 7.14
CA ARG A 72 1.25 -12.32 6.67
C ARG A 72 2.43 -12.07 5.73
N ALA A 73 2.42 -10.94 5.02
CA ALA A 73 3.47 -10.53 4.10
C ALA A 73 4.77 -10.14 4.84
N GLY A 74 5.92 -10.40 4.22
CA GLY A 74 7.23 -10.02 4.74
C GLY A 74 7.50 -8.51 4.68
N GLY A 75 8.66 -8.08 5.19
CA GLY A 75 9.05 -6.67 5.34
C GLY A 75 8.96 -6.21 6.80
N THR A 76 9.22 -4.92 7.02
CA THR A 76 9.18 -4.29 8.35
C THR A 76 7.90 -3.46 8.55
N ALA A 77 7.75 -2.82 9.71
CA ALA A 77 6.52 -2.12 10.09
C ALA A 77 6.18 -0.97 9.13
N VAL A 78 4.91 -0.84 8.75
CA VAL A 78 4.39 0.27 7.93
C VAL A 78 3.24 0.95 8.67
N ALA A 79 3.25 2.28 8.72
CA ALA A 79 2.16 3.05 9.31
C ALA A 79 1.21 3.56 8.24
N TYR A 80 -0.09 3.36 8.46
CA TYR A 80 -1.17 3.92 7.66
C TYR A 80 -1.77 5.06 8.45
N ALA A 81 -1.50 6.28 8.00
CA ALA A 81 -2.00 7.51 8.59
C ALA A 81 -3.07 8.15 7.68
N PRO A 82 -3.94 9.03 8.19
CA PRO A 82 -4.78 9.87 7.34
C PRO A 82 -3.93 10.57 6.27
N GLY A 83 -4.35 10.46 5.00
CA GLY A 83 -3.58 10.95 3.85
C GLY A 83 -2.64 9.92 3.22
N THR A 84 -2.56 8.68 3.73
CA THR A 84 -1.94 7.56 3.02
C THR A 84 -2.94 6.89 2.07
N VAL A 85 -2.45 6.38 0.94
CA VAL A 85 -3.25 5.66 -0.06
C VAL A 85 -2.68 4.26 -0.22
N ALA A 86 -3.55 3.26 -0.25
CA ALA A 86 -3.22 1.89 -0.58
C ALA A 86 -3.89 1.48 -1.89
N PHE A 87 -3.25 0.57 -2.63
CA PHE A 87 -3.90 -0.11 -3.73
C PHE A 87 -3.59 -1.60 -3.75
N ALA A 88 -4.46 -2.36 -4.38
CA ALA A 88 -4.35 -3.79 -4.57
C ALA A 88 -4.82 -4.15 -5.99
N TYR A 89 -3.90 -4.59 -6.83
CA TYR A 89 -4.14 -5.00 -8.21
C TYR A 89 -3.96 -6.52 -8.33
N ALA A 90 -5.05 -7.24 -8.58
CA ALA A 90 -5.04 -8.67 -8.76
C ALA A 90 -5.19 -9.05 -10.25
N VAL A 91 -4.35 -9.98 -10.68
CA VAL A 91 -4.36 -10.57 -12.02
C VAL A 91 -4.26 -12.08 -11.93
N SER A 92 -4.88 -12.78 -12.87
CA SER A 92 -4.76 -14.23 -12.96
C SER A 92 -3.35 -14.60 -13.42
N THR A 93 -2.79 -15.65 -12.83
CA THR A 93 -1.50 -16.25 -13.25
C THR A 93 -1.65 -17.13 -14.48
N ALA A 94 -2.83 -17.72 -14.70
CA ALA A 94 -3.13 -18.56 -15.87
C ALA A 94 -3.18 -17.77 -17.19
N THR A 95 -3.54 -16.49 -17.14
CA THR A 95 -3.72 -15.64 -18.32
C THR A 95 -2.44 -14.88 -18.75
N GLY A 96 -1.34 -15.02 -18.01
CA GLY A 96 -0.16 -14.15 -18.17
C GLY A 96 1.14 -14.90 -18.51
N ARG A 97 1.74 -14.55 -19.64
CA ARG A 97 3.13 -14.92 -20.02
C ARG A 97 4.22 -14.25 -19.17
N GLY A 98 3.87 -13.50 -18.13
CA GLY A 98 4.78 -12.61 -17.41
C GLY A 98 5.23 -13.12 -16.04
N GLY A 99 6.52 -13.03 -15.78
CA GLY A 99 7.14 -13.42 -14.50
C GLY A 99 6.79 -12.47 -13.34
N ILE A 100 7.39 -12.73 -12.18
CA ILE A 100 7.28 -11.84 -11.00
C ILE A 100 7.74 -10.42 -11.36
N GLU A 101 8.84 -10.31 -12.12
CA GLU A 101 9.44 -9.03 -12.50
C GLU A 101 8.54 -8.22 -13.44
N ASP A 102 7.86 -8.85 -14.39
CA ASP A 102 6.96 -8.16 -15.32
C ASP A 102 5.80 -7.47 -14.61
N ARG A 103 5.23 -8.15 -13.60
CA ARG A 103 4.14 -7.59 -12.81
C ARG A 103 4.60 -6.40 -11.97
N TYR A 104 5.78 -6.51 -11.36
CA TYR A 104 6.38 -5.38 -10.66
C TYR A 104 6.67 -4.22 -11.60
N ARG A 105 7.31 -4.48 -12.75
CA ARG A 105 7.59 -3.47 -13.77
C ARG A 105 6.33 -2.74 -14.21
N THR A 106 5.29 -3.49 -14.57
CA THR A 106 3.99 -2.94 -15.00
C THR A 106 3.34 -2.09 -13.91
N ALA A 107 3.28 -2.58 -12.68
CA ALA A 107 2.67 -1.84 -11.57
C ALA A 107 3.48 -0.60 -11.18
N THR A 108 4.82 -0.68 -11.24
CA THR A 108 5.70 0.47 -11.03
C THR A 108 5.53 1.52 -12.13
N GLU A 109 5.45 1.14 -13.40
CA GLU A 109 5.22 2.07 -14.52
C GLU A 109 3.86 2.77 -14.39
N ARG A 110 2.80 2.04 -14.06
CA ARG A 110 1.47 2.61 -13.80
C ARG A 110 1.49 3.57 -12.61
N LEU A 111 2.12 3.20 -11.50
CA LEU A 111 2.21 4.08 -10.36
C LEU A 111 3.01 5.36 -10.68
N LEU A 112 4.12 5.26 -11.41
CA LEU A 112 4.87 6.44 -11.85
C LEU A 112 4.03 7.35 -12.77
N ALA A 113 3.29 6.76 -13.72
CA ALA A 113 2.39 7.52 -14.59
C ALA A 113 1.27 8.21 -13.81
N ALA A 114 0.68 7.54 -12.82
CA ALA A 114 -0.33 8.11 -11.93
C ALA A 114 0.20 9.29 -11.11
N LEU A 115 1.42 9.17 -10.56
CA LEU A 115 2.01 10.25 -9.77
C LEU A 115 2.43 11.43 -10.65
N ALA A 116 2.95 11.16 -11.84
CA ALA A 116 3.29 12.20 -12.81
C ALA A 116 2.05 12.97 -13.30
N SER A 117 0.90 12.30 -13.50
CA SER A 117 -0.32 12.96 -13.98
C SER A 117 -0.91 13.95 -12.99
N VAL A 118 -0.54 13.85 -11.70
CA VAL A 118 -0.91 14.82 -10.66
C VAL A 118 0.21 15.81 -10.34
N GLY A 119 1.27 15.85 -11.15
CA GLY A 119 2.37 16.82 -11.02
C GLY A 119 3.54 16.38 -10.14
N ALA A 120 3.50 15.18 -9.55
CA ALA A 120 4.54 14.73 -8.63
C ALA A 120 5.77 14.16 -9.36
N ALA A 121 6.94 14.73 -9.07
CA ALA A 121 8.23 14.29 -9.60
C ALA A 121 8.82 13.15 -8.77
N VAL A 122 8.44 11.91 -9.09
CA VAL A 122 8.85 10.70 -8.37
C VAL A 122 9.65 9.76 -9.28
N ARG A 123 10.68 9.12 -8.73
CA ARG A 123 11.54 8.15 -9.44
C ARG A 123 11.73 6.87 -8.62
N ARG A 124 12.22 5.81 -9.28
CA ARG A 124 12.62 4.58 -8.57
C ARG A 124 13.80 4.86 -7.64
N GLY A 125 13.79 4.23 -6.46
CA GLY A 125 14.91 4.29 -5.52
C GLY A 125 14.49 4.08 -4.08
N GLU A 126 15.40 3.50 -3.30
CA GLU A 126 15.24 3.25 -1.87
C GLU A 126 16.19 4.19 -1.10
N PRO A 127 15.67 5.17 -0.33
CA PRO A 127 16.50 5.92 0.59
C PRO A 127 17.08 5.01 1.69
N SER A 128 18.31 5.29 2.12
CA SER A 128 18.92 4.62 3.26
C SER A 128 18.10 4.85 4.53
N ALA A 129 18.02 3.85 5.42
CA ALA A 129 17.28 3.94 6.69
C ALA A 129 15.82 4.39 6.54
N THR A 130 15.19 4.10 5.40
CA THR A 130 13.76 4.35 5.18
C THR A 130 12.88 3.29 5.84
N PHE A 131 11.61 3.64 6.08
CA PHE A 131 10.61 2.66 6.48
C PHE A 131 10.38 1.60 5.38
N CYS A 132 10.20 0.35 5.82
CA CYS A 132 9.87 -0.81 4.99
C CYS A 132 10.66 -0.88 3.67
N PRO A 133 12.01 -0.94 3.74
CA PRO A 133 12.87 -0.94 2.56
C PRO A 133 12.51 -2.08 1.59
N GLY A 134 12.71 -1.84 0.30
CA GLY A 134 12.48 -2.78 -0.78
C GLY A 134 12.86 -2.20 -2.15
N THR A 135 13.33 -3.06 -3.06
CA THR A 135 13.80 -2.71 -4.42
C THR A 135 12.76 -2.01 -5.30
N HIS A 136 11.48 -2.13 -4.97
CA HIS A 136 10.37 -1.45 -5.64
C HIS A 136 9.89 -0.21 -4.87
N SER A 137 10.80 0.46 -4.15
CA SER A 137 10.55 1.77 -3.55
C SER A 137 10.57 2.86 -4.62
N LEU A 138 9.67 3.84 -4.46
CA LEU A 138 9.67 5.08 -5.23
C LEU A 138 9.92 6.26 -4.28
N ARG A 139 10.69 7.23 -4.75
CA ARG A 139 11.16 8.36 -3.95
C ARG A 139 11.16 9.67 -4.73
N ALA A 140 11.07 10.75 -3.98
CA ALA A 140 11.57 12.07 -4.32
C ALA A 140 12.79 12.33 -3.41
N ASP A 141 12.75 13.34 -2.56
CA ASP A 141 13.75 13.56 -1.51
C ASP A 141 13.70 12.43 -0.46
N GLY A 142 12.50 12.07 -0.01
CA GLY A 142 12.21 10.88 0.79
C GLY A 142 11.45 9.79 0.02
N LYS A 143 11.21 8.64 0.66
CA LYS A 143 10.40 7.55 0.13
C LYS A 143 8.93 7.95 0.12
N VAL A 144 8.34 7.94 -1.07
CA VAL A 144 6.95 8.33 -1.32
C VAL A 144 6.04 7.10 -1.42
N ALA A 145 6.55 6.02 -1.99
CA ALA A 145 5.77 4.80 -2.19
C ALA A 145 6.60 3.52 -2.11
N GLY A 146 5.92 2.39 -1.93
CA GLY A 146 6.51 1.07 -2.01
C GLY A 146 5.51 0.04 -2.54
N LEU A 147 6.01 -0.95 -3.28
CA LEU A 147 5.20 -2.05 -3.80
C LEU A 147 5.63 -3.39 -3.18
N ALA A 148 4.65 -4.27 -3.03
CA ALA A 148 4.85 -5.66 -2.66
C ALA A 148 3.96 -6.56 -3.52
N GLN A 149 4.39 -7.80 -3.73
CA GLN A 149 3.59 -8.77 -4.48
C GLN A 149 3.43 -10.06 -3.68
N ARG A 150 2.23 -10.67 -3.80
CA ARG A 150 1.96 -12.03 -3.37
C ARG A 150 1.46 -12.84 -4.55
N VAL A 151 2.13 -13.96 -4.82
CA VAL A 151 1.74 -14.89 -5.89
C VAL A 151 1.17 -16.16 -5.25
N LYS A 152 0.02 -16.60 -5.74
CA LYS A 152 -0.58 -17.91 -5.52
C LYS A 152 -0.69 -18.63 -6.87
N GLU A 153 -1.10 -19.90 -6.84
CA GLU A 153 -1.24 -20.74 -8.03
C GLU A 153 -2.07 -20.08 -9.15
N GLU A 154 -3.25 -19.53 -8.82
CA GLU A 154 -4.20 -18.95 -9.79
C GLU A 154 -4.24 -17.41 -9.86
N THR A 155 -3.65 -16.73 -8.88
CA THR A 155 -3.72 -15.26 -8.76
C THR A 155 -2.41 -14.66 -8.27
N ALA A 156 -2.00 -13.55 -8.88
CA ALA A 156 -0.99 -12.66 -8.35
C ALA A 156 -1.64 -11.33 -7.90
N LEU A 157 -1.27 -10.89 -6.70
CA LEU A 157 -1.72 -9.63 -6.10
C LEU A 157 -0.52 -8.69 -5.94
N VAL A 158 -0.52 -7.57 -6.67
CA VAL A 158 0.43 -6.47 -6.46
C VAL A 158 -0.25 -5.42 -5.58
N GLY A 159 0.30 -5.22 -4.39
CA GLY A 159 -0.11 -4.16 -3.48
C GLY A 159 0.86 -2.99 -3.50
N GLY A 160 0.34 -1.78 -3.28
CA GLY A 160 1.19 -0.61 -3.07
C GLY A 160 0.68 0.27 -1.94
N TYR A 161 1.61 1.07 -1.44
CA TYR A 161 1.42 2.05 -0.37
C TYR A 161 2.03 3.36 -0.82
N VAL A 162 1.31 4.46 -0.65
CA VAL A 162 1.70 5.81 -1.07
C VAL A 162 1.43 6.78 0.07
N VAL A 163 2.40 7.63 0.39
CA VAL A 163 2.24 8.75 1.32
C VAL A 163 1.73 9.94 0.50
N GLY A 164 0.44 10.27 0.61
CA GLY A 164 -0.19 11.26 -0.27
C GLY A 164 0.14 12.71 0.11
N THR A 165 0.16 13.02 1.40
CA THR A 165 0.28 14.41 1.90
C THR A 165 1.45 14.59 2.86
N ASP A 166 1.88 15.83 3.06
CA ASP A 166 2.94 16.19 4.01
C ASP A 166 2.52 15.89 5.44
N ARG A 167 1.24 16.10 5.75
CA ARG A 167 0.65 15.68 7.03
C ARG A 167 0.76 14.17 7.23
N ALA A 168 0.54 13.38 6.18
CA ALA A 168 0.70 11.93 6.26
C ALA A 168 2.17 11.55 6.46
N SER A 169 3.10 12.22 5.76
CA SER A 169 4.54 12.02 5.93
C SER A 169 4.97 12.25 7.37
N ALA A 170 4.63 13.41 7.96
CA ALA A 170 4.94 13.73 9.34
C ALA A 170 4.32 12.72 10.33
N ALA A 171 3.07 12.32 10.11
CA ALA A 171 2.38 11.36 10.98
C ALA A 171 2.97 9.94 10.89
N VAL A 172 3.48 9.53 9.73
CA VAL A 172 4.19 8.26 9.51
C VAL A 172 5.55 8.29 10.20
N ALA A 173 6.30 9.38 10.03
CA ALA A 173 7.59 9.59 10.69
C ALA A 173 7.46 9.51 12.22
N ASP A 174 6.51 10.26 12.80
CA ASP A 174 6.27 10.33 14.25
C ASP A 174 5.94 8.96 14.88
N VAL A 175 5.09 8.15 14.23
CA VAL A 175 4.74 6.83 14.77
C VAL A 175 5.81 5.79 14.53
N LEU A 176 6.52 5.85 13.41
CA LEU A 176 7.50 4.83 13.09
C LEU A 176 8.81 5.02 13.87
N GLU A 177 9.18 6.24 14.27
CA GLU A 177 10.40 6.47 15.03
C GLU A 177 10.52 5.62 16.32
N PRO A 178 9.58 5.69 17.28
CA PRO A 178 9.63 4.86 18.49
C PRO A 178 9.38 3.37 18.20
N VAL A 179 8.59 3.05 17.16
CA VAL A 179 8.32 1.66 16.75
C VAL A 179 9.61 1.01 16.27
N TYR A 180 10.35 1.67 15.38
CA TYR A 180 11.61 1.16 14.84
C TYR A 180 12.71 1.17 15.89
N ARG A 181 12.74 2.17 16.80
CA ARG A 181 13.62 2.16 17.99
C ARG A 181 13.38 0.93 18.85
N ALA A 182 12.12 0.61 19.18
CA ALA A 182 11.77 -0.58 19.95
C ALA A 182 12.17 -1.88 19.22
N LEU A 183 12.01 -1.93 17.90
CA LEU A 183 12.41 -3.07 17.06
C LEU A 183 13.93 -3.16 16.81
N GLY A 184 14.73 -2.20 17.27
CA GLY A 184 16.17 -2.14 16.97
C GLY A 184 16.47 -1.97 15.47
N THR A 185 15.53 -1.43 14.70
CA THR A 185 15.66 -1.25 13.25
C THR A 185 16.14 0.17 12.93
N PRO A 186 17.22 0.37 12.16
CA PRO A 186 17.64 1.70 11.73
C PRO A 186 16.54 2.42 10.96
N PHE A 187 16.21 3.64 11.38
CA PHE A 187 15.22 4.48 10.73
C PHE A 187 15.57 5.95 10.89
N ASP A 188 15.55 6.68 9.78
CA ASP A 188 15.69 8.12 9.74
C ASP A 188 14.33 8.74 9.37
N PRO A 189 13.64 9.43 10.30
CA PRO A 189 12.34 10.05 10.06
C PRO A 189 12.32 11.04 8.89
N THR A 190 13.45 11.66 8.55
CA THR A 190 13.56 12.62 7.43
C THR A 190 13.48 11.95 6.06
N THR A 191 13.59 10.63 6.01
CA THR A 191 13.51 9.84 4.78
C THR A 191 12.08 9.53 4.38
N VAL A 192 11.08 9.91 5.16
CA VAL A 192 9.66 9.79 4.77
C VAL A 192 9.31 10.95 3.83
N GLY A 193 9.00 10.63 2.57
CA GLY A 193 8.52 11.60 1.58
C GLY A 193 7.01 11.55 1.43
N SER A 194 6.46 12.47 0.64
CA SER A 194 5.05 12.52 0.26
C SER A 194 4.90 12.85 -1.23
N VAL A 195 3.72 12.60 -1.78
CA VAL A 195 3.35 13.05 -3.13
C VAL A 195 3.25 14.58 -3.17
N GLU A 196 2.70 15.20 -2.12
CA GLU A 196 2.61 16.66 -1.97
C GLU A 196 3.98 17.35 -2.02
N ALA A 197 4.95 16.94 -1.21
CA ALA A 197 6.32 17.49 -1.25
C ALA A 197 7.03 17.25 -2.59
N ALA A 198 6.62 16.23 -3.35
CA ALA A 198 7.13 15.96 -4.69
C ALA A 198 6.49 16.84 -5.79
N GLY A 199 5.61 17.79 -5.44
CA GLY A 199 4.92 18.69 -6.37
C GLY A 199 3.49 18.24 -6.74
N GLY A 200 3.00 17.17 -6.12
CA GLY A 200 1.62 16.71 -6.29
C GLY A 200 0.60 17.48 -5.43
N PRO A 201 -0.68 17.08 -5.48
CA PRO A 201 -1.73 17.75 -4.73
C PRO A 201 -1.68 17.43 -3.24
N ALA A 202 -2.10 18.38 -2.41
CA ALA A 202 -2.36 18.19 -0.97
C ALA A 202 -3.66 17.38 -0.71
N SER A 203 -3.89 16.33 -1.49
CA SER A 203 -5.12 15.52 -1.45
C SER A 203 -4.84 14.06 -1.77
N ALA A 204 -4.94 13.21 -0.75
CA ALA A 204 -4.87 11.76 -0.93
C ALA A 204 -6.03 11.21 -1.79
N GLY A 205 -7.17 11.92 -1.87
CA GLY A 205 -8.27 11.57 -2.77
C GLY A 205 -7.85 11.72 -4.24
N GLN A 206 -7.26 12.85 -4.62
CA GLN A 206 -6.77 13.07 -5.98
C GLN A 206 -5.65 12.09 -6.36
N VAL A 207 -4.77 11.74 -5.40
CA VAL A 207 -3.75 10.71 -5.59
C VAL A 207 -4.40 9.33 -5.82
N ALA A 208 -5.42 8.97 -5.03
CA ALA A 208 -6.15 7.71 -5.20
C ALA A 208 -6.86 7.63 -6.56
N ASP A 209 -7.52 8.71 -6.99
CA ASP A 209 -8.20 8.78 -8.28
C ASP A 209 -7.22 8.63 -9.45
N ALA A 210 -6.04 9.25 -9.36
CA ALA A 210 -5.00 9.13 -10.38
C ALA A 210 -4.41 7.71 -10.47
N ILE A 211 -4.21 7.05 -9.32
CA ILE A 211 -3.78 5.64 -9.27
C ILE A 211 -4.87 4.77 -9.91
N GLU A 212 -6.14 4.98 -9.57
CA GLU A 212 -7.22 4.20 -10.14
C GLU A 212 -7.29 4.36 -11.67
N ALA A 213 -7.29 5.59 -12.16
CA ALA A 213 -7.32 5.89 -13.59
C ALA A 213 -6.16 5.23 -14.35
N SER A 214 -4.94 5.31 -13.81
CA SER A 214 -3.75 4.70 -14.44
C SER A 214 -3.77 3.17 -14.44
N PHE A 215 -4.34 2.53 -13.42
CA PHE A 215 -4.47 1.07 -13.39
C PHE A 215 -5.65 0.56 -14.22
N VAL A 216 -6.72 1.34 -14.35
CA VAL A 216 -7.84 1.05 -15.24
C VAL A 216 -7.40 1.14 -16.70
N ASP A 217 -6.71 2.22 -17.09
CA ASP A 217 -6.05 2.37 -18.39
C ASP A 217 -7.03 2.09 -19.54
N GLU A 218 -8.12 2.86 -19.53
CA GLU A 218 -9.23 2.85 -20.51
C GLU A 218 -9.98 1.51 -20.67
N ARG A 219 -9.65 0.50 -19.87
CA ARG A 219 -10.36 -0.80 -19.89
C ARG A 219 -11.79 -0.62 -19.39
N PRO A 220 -12.78 -1.32 -19.98
CA PRO A 220 -14.11 -1.40 -19.41
C PRO A 220 -14.07 -1.85 -17.95
N ALA A 221 -14.60 -1.03 -17.04
CA ALA A 221 -14.56 -1.24 -15.60
C ALA A 221 -15.98 -1.46 -15.04
N LYS A 222 -16.14 -2.51 -14.23
CA LYS A 222 -17.34 -2.74 -13.41
C LYS A 222 -17.03 -2.33 -11.99
N TYR A 223 -17.66 -1.25 -11.52
CA TYR A 223 -17.47 -0.69 -10.19
C TYR A 223 -18.34 -1.41 -9.15
N ARG A 224 -17.80 -1.62 -7.95
CA ARG A 224 -18.50 -2.16 -6.78
C ARG A 224 -18.02 -1.45 -5.52
N SER A 225 -18.87 -1.37 -4.51
CA SER A 225 -18.44 -0.87 -3.20
C SER A 225 -17.69 -1.96 -2.41
N ALA A 226 -16.75 -1.55 -1.57
CA ALA A 226 -16.05 -2.43 -0.64
C ALA A 226 -17.02 -3.07 0.36
N GLN A 227 -18.06 -2.33 0.78
CA GLN A 227 -19.10 -2.83 1.68
C GLN A 227 -19.91 -3.97 1.04
N GLU A 228 -20.39 -3.80 -0.20
CA GLU A 228 -21.07 -4.90 -0.94
C GLU A 228 -20.20 -6.16 -1.05
N LEU A 229 -18.90 -5.96 -1.24
CA LEU A 229 -17.96 -7.07 -1.36
C LEU A 229 -17.67 -7.74 -0.03
N LEU A 230 -17.84 -7.04 1.10
CA LEU A 230 -17.69 -7.55 2.47
C LEU A 230 -18.96 -8.24 2.98
N ASP A 231 -20.13 -7.76 2.59
CA ASP A 231 -21.42 -8.29 3.05
C ASP A 231 -21.84 -9.58 2.35
N ARG A 232 -21.22 -9.91 1.20
CA ARG A 232 -21.44 -11.19 0.54
C ARG A 232 -20.99 -12.32 1.46
N SER A 233 -21.92 -13.15 1.93
CA SER A 233 -21.57 -14.42 2.56
C SER A 233 -20.77 -15.30 1.59
N PRO A 234 -19.80 -16.09 2.09
CA PRO A 234 -19.03 -17.03 1.28
C PRO A 234 -19.91 -18.07 0.58
#